data_AF-A0A5Q0TLK5-F1
#
_entry.id   AF-A0A5Q0TLK5-F1
#
_cell.length_a   1.000
_cell.length_b   1.000
_cell.length_c   1.000
_cell.angle_alpha   90.00
_cell.angle_beta   90.00
_cell.angle_gamma   90.00
#
_symmetry.space_group_name_H-M   'P 1'
#
loop_
_entity.id
_entity.type
_entity.pdbx_description
1 polymer ?
#
loop_
_entity_poly.entity_id
_entity_poly.type
_entity_poly.pdbx_seq_one_letter_code
_entity_poly.pdbx_strand_id
1 'polypeptide(L)'
;MLVLSPLNLNYATKPILFGVDTGVFPFTRENDELIDLVLPNKDSYTHGEERRLFYVALTRAKHFIYLLFYGENRSPFLTEMENYGMKYVDVKLAPKLKKWHCNQCKTGELRPLKTKYNKTFYKCSLSPACDTIVNSCKHCNSPIETSSKGFRACRGCGEIEIGCLRCGMGTMVARSENDPNRETFYGCNRFRRGADDSCGENIKTKAYQERVIQAKRFVTHNR
;
A
#
# COMPACT_ATOMS: atom_id res chain seq x y z
N MET A 1 14.88 -4.19 3.85
CA MET A 1 14.99 -5.61 3.45
C MET A 1 13.74 -6.01 2.71
N LEU A 2 13.74 -6.05 1.38
CA LEU A 2 12.61 -6.58 0.60
C LEU A 2 12.89 -8.01 0.23
N VAL A 3 11.91 -8.89 0.33
CA VAL A 3 12.05 -10.26 -0.16
C VAL A 3 11.21 -10.37 -1.44
N LEU A 4 11.82 -10.73 -2.58
CA LEU A 4 11.06 -10.93 -3.82
C LEU A 4 11.00 -12.40 -4.21
N SER A 5 9.83 -12.96 -4.53
CA SER A 5 9.71 -14.39 -4.88
C SER A 5 9.54 -14.67 -6.39
N PRO A 6 10.49 -15.36 -7.06
CA PRO A 6 10.29 -15.93 -8.39
C PRO A 6 9.85 -17.40 -8.30
N LEU A 7 9.26 -17.87 -9.40
CA LEU A 7 8.53 -19.12 -9.57
C LEU A 7 9.29 -20.41 -9.17
N ASN A 8 8.52 -21.37 -8.64
CA ASN A 8 8.85 -22.74 -8.25
C ASN A 8 9.95 -23.43 -9.08
N LEU A 9 11.05 -23.84 -8.44
CA LEU A 9 11.82 -25.07 -8.76
C LEU A 9 12.92 -25.33 -7.71
N ASN A 10 13.10 -26.60 -7.33
CA ASN A 10 13.78 -27.10 -6.13
C ASN A 10 15.32 -26.97 -6.12
N TYR A 11 15.94 -25.79 -5.99
CA TYR A 11 17.32 -25.65 -5.47
C TYR A 11 17.56 -24.23 -4.92
N ALA A 12 17.83 -24.11 -3.62
CA ALA A 12 17.76 -22.84 -2.88
C ALA A 12 19.02 -21.96 -2.93
N THR A 13 19.15 -21.11 -3.95
CA THR A 13 20.01 -19.91 -3.88
C THR A 13 19.19 -18.71 -3.38
N LYS A 14 19.63 -18.07 -2.29
CA LYS A 14 19.03 -16.85 -1.71
C LYS A 14 19.98 -15.66 -1.90
N PRO A 15 20.04 -15.03 -3.09
CA PRO A 15 20.87 -13.85 -3.28
C PRO A 15 20.39 -12.70 -2.37
N ILE A 16 21.36 -12.00 -1.80
CA ILE A 16 21.15 -10.78 -1.01
C ILE A 16 21.87 -9.65 -1.74
N LEU A 17 21.14 -8.61 -2.14
CA LEU A 17 21.71 -7.41 -2.72
C LEU A 17 21.75 -6.32 -1.65
N PHE A 18 22.96 -5.85 -1.34
CA PHE A 18 23.21 -4.76 -0.40
C PHE A 18 23.38 -3.43 -1.15
N GLY A 19 23.11 -2.32 -0.46
CA GLY A 19 23.41 -0.98 -0.97
C GLY A 19 22.51 -0.55 -2.14
N VAL A 20 21.25 -1.00 -2.17
CA VAL A 20 20.29 -0.63 -3.21
C VAL A 20 19.70 0.75 -2.92
N ASP A 21 20.58 1.72 -2.69
CA ASP A 21 20.29 3.05 -2.19
C ASP A 21 20.53 4.11 -3.27
N THR A 22 19.74 5.19 -3.28
CA THR A 22 20.03 6.38 -4.09
C THR A 22 21.41 6.93 -3.76
N GLY A 23 22.24 7.14 -4.79
CA GLY A 23 23.63 7.59 -4.64
C GLY A 23 24.65 6.46 -4.46
N VAL A 24 24.20 5.22 -4.23
CA VAL A 24 25.04 4.01 -4.22
C VAL A 24 24.75 3.17 -5.46
N PHE A 25 23.47 2.97 -5.78
CA PHE A 25 23.02 2.21 -6.93
C PHE A 25 21.71 2.80 -7.52
N PRO A 26 21.66 3.15 -8.82
CA PRO A 26 22.72 3.03 -9.82
C PRO A 26 23.92 3.91 -9.50
N PHE A 27 25.10 3.43 -9.88
CA PHE A 27 26.32 4.22 -9.80
C PHE A 27 26.30 5.25 -10.93
N THR A 28 26.58 6.51 -10.60
CA THR A 28 26.46 7.62 -11.57
C THR A 28 27.78 8.32 -11.83
N ARG A 29 28.91 7.79 -11.35
CA ARG A 29 30.22 8.35 -11.69
C ARG A 29 30.59 7.91 -13.11
N GLU A 30 31.12 8.87 -13.86
CA GLU A 30 31.63 8.61 -15.19
C GLU A 30 32.91 7.78 -15.11
N ASN A 31 33.11 6.92 -16.11
CA ASN A 31 34.36 6.19 -16.29
C ASN A 31 35.45 7.15 -16.75
N ASP A 32 36.70 6.73 -16.61
CA ASP A 32 37.84 7.41 -17.23
C ASP A 32 37.68 7.41 -18.77
N GLU A 33 38.06 8.51 -19.43
CA GLU A 33 38.00 8.67 -20.88
C GLU A 33 38.75 7.55 -21.62
N LEU A 34 39.85 7.06 -21.03
CA LEU A 34 40.63 5.94 -21.58
C LEU A 34 39.86 4.61 -21.57
N ILE A 35 39.02 4.40 -20.56
CA ILE A 35 38.20 3.19 -20.45
C ILE A 35 37.04 3.26 -21.46
N ASP A 36 36.43 4.44 -21.60
CA ASP A 36 35.32 4.65 -22.55
C ASP A 36 35.75 4.42 -24.01
N LEU A 37 37.01 4.67 -24.37
CA LEU A 37 37.56 4.39 -25.71
C LEU A 37 37.61 2.90 -26.06
N VAL A 38 37.71 2.03 -25.05
CA VAL A 38 37.83 0.57 -25.22
C VAL A 38 36.48 -0.13 -25.02
N LEU A 39 35.52 0.56 -24.39
CA LEU A 39 34.18 0.05 -24.19
C LEU A 39 33.33 0.19 -25.46
N PRO A 40 32.34 -0.72 -25.65
CA PRO A 40 31.32 -0.54 -26.69
C PRO A 40 30.53 0.75 -26.44
N ASN A 41 29.92 1.29 -27.49
CA ASN A 41 29.05 2.45 -27.37
C ASN A 41 28.02 2.28 -26.24
N LYS A 42 27.96 3.26 -25.35
CA LYS A 42 27.01 3.30 -24.24
C LYS A 42 25.58 3.23 -24.78
N ASP A 43 24.75 2.45 -24.10
CA ASP A 43 23.32 2.35 -24.41
C ASP A 43 22.66 3.73 -24.18
N SER A 44 21.71 4.09 -25.05
CA SER A 44 20.92 5.33 -24.94
C SER A 44 19.98 5.35 -23.73
N TYR A 45 19.79 4.20 -23.09
CA TYR A 45 18.89 4.06 -21.94
C TYR A 45 19.56 4.53 -20.64
N THR A 46 18.86 5.39 -19.88
CA THR A 46 19.37 5.95 -18.62
C THR A 46 19.80 4.84 -17.65
N HIS A 47 21.05 4.84 -17.17
CA HIS A 47 21.61 3.79 -16.30
C HIS A 47 21.54 2.37 -16.90
N GLY A 48 21.73 2.24 -18.23
CA GLY A 48 21.54 0.98 -18.95
C GLY A 48 22.36 -0.19 -18.40
N GLU A 49 23.63 0.03 -18.04
CA GLU A 49 24.50 -1.02 -17.49
C GLU A 49 24.05 -1.47 -16.09
N GLU A 50 23.80 -0.52 -15.18
CA GLU A 50 23.31 -0.83 -13.83
C GLU A 50 21.95 -1.50 -13.86
N ARG A 51 21.07 -1.13 -14.80
CA ARG A 51 19.78 -1.81 -15.00
C ARG A 51 19.97 -3.25 -15.44
N ARG A 52 20.90 -3.53 -16.35
CA ARG A 52 21.23 -4.91 -16.75
C ARG A 52 21.79 -5.69 -15.56
N LEU A 53 22.67 -5.09 -14.77
CA LEU A 53 23.19 -5.71 -13.54
C LEU A 53 22.06 -6.01 -12.54
N PHE A 54 21.14 -5.06 -12.32
CA PHE A 54 19.98 -5.23 -11.46
C PHE A 54 19.06 -6.35 -11.96
N TYR A 55 18.74 -6.36 -13.25
CA TYR A 55 17.94 -7.38 -13.90
C TYR A 55 18.57 -8.77 -13.80
N VAL A 56 19.88 -8.89 -14.03
CA VAL A 56 20.61 -10.16 -13.91
C VAL A 56 20.60 -10.65 -12.46
N ALA A 57 20.78 -9.75 -11.48
CA ALA A 57 20.69 -10.11 -10.06
C ALA A 57 19.28 -10.61 -9.69
N LEU A 58 18.23 -9.93 -10.17
CA LEU A 58 16.84 -10.32 -9.97
C LEU A 58 16.51 -11.69 -10.60
N THR A 59 16.95 -11.91 -11.83
CA THR A 59 16.63 -13.13 -12.61
C THR A 59 17.50 -14.34 -12.27
N ARG A 60 18.69 -14.14 -11.68
CA ARG A 60 19.49 -15.24 -11.11
C ARG A 60 18.94 -15.77 -9.79
N ALA A 61 18.09 -15.00 -9.10
CA ALA A 61 17.40 -15.46 -7.91
C ALA A 61 16.38 -16.54 -8.29
N LYS A 62 16.41 -17.70 -7.62
CA LYS A 62 15.49 -18.82 -7.93
C LYS A 62 14.20 -18.78 -7.12
N HIS A 63 14.27 -18.37 -5.85
CA HIS A 63 13.13 -18.41 -4.93
C HIS A 63 12.84 -17.11 -4.23
N PHE A 64 13.90 -16.47 -3.71
CA PHE A 64 13.79 -15.22 -2.98
C PHE A 64 15.04 -14.39 -3.19
N ILE A 65 14.90 -13.09 -3.46
CA ILE A 65 16.00 -12.13 -3.37
C ILE A 65 15.75 -11.13 -2.25
N TYR A 66 16.77 -10.87 -1.44
CA TYR A 66 16.72 -9.88 -0.36
C TYR A 66 17.36 -8.58 -0.82
N LEU A 67 16.60 -7.48 -0.91
CA LEU A 67 17.12 -6.15 -1.24
C LEU A 67 17.24 -5.30 0.02
N LEU A 68 18.46 -4.86 0.33
CA LEU A 68 18.78 -4.04 1.49
C LEU A 68 19.11 -2.62 1.05
N PHE A 69 18.38 -1.67 1.64
CA PHE A 69 18.50 -0.23 1.46
C PHE A 69 18.09 0.47 2.77
N TYR A 70 18.51 1.70 2.95
CA TYR A 70 18.38 2.52 4.13
C TYR A 70 17.16 3.45 4.04
N GLY A 71 16.12 3.11 4.80
CA GLY A 71 14.95 3.97 4.99
C GLY A 71 14.30 4.43 3.69
N GLU A 72 14.22 5.74 3.51
CA GLU A 72 13.60 6.40 2.35
C GLU A 72 14.55 6.54 1.14
N ASN A 73 15.85 6.26 1.32
CA ASN A 73 16.90 6.46 0.30
C ASN A 73 17.01 5.27 -0.66
N ARG A 74 15.89 4.69 -1.05
CA ARG A 74 15.85 3.50 -1.93
C ARG A 74 16.19 3.89 -3.37
N SER A 75 16.93 3.02 -4.07
CA SER A 75 17.28 3.18 -5.49
C SER A 75 16.07 3.53 -6.37
N PRO A 76 16.21 4.38 -7.41
CA PRO A 76 15.15 4.64 -8.38
C PRO A 76 14.59 3.36 -9.04
N PHE A 77 15.40 2.31 -9.19
CA PHE A 77 14.93 1.03 -9.75
C PHE A 77 13.90 0.35 -8.85
N LEU A 78 13.98 0.53 -7.53
CA LEU A 78 12.96 0.05 -6.59
C LEU A 78 11.66 0.82 -6.77
N THR A 79 11.71 2.13 -7.05
CA THR A 79 10.53 2.95 -7.32
C THR A 79 9.84 2.53 -8.60
N GLU A 80 10.61 2.27 -9.65
CA GLU A 80 10.07 1.76 -10.91
C GLU A 80 9.43 0.38 -10.72
N MET A 81 10.07 -0.53 -9.98
CA MET A 81 9.48 -1.85 -9.66
C MET A 81 8.12 -1.78 -8.98
N GLU A 82 7.89 -0.78 -8.12
CA GLU A 82 6.58 -0.61 -7.46
C GLU A 82 5.46 -0.33 -8.46
N ASN A 83 5.76 0.36 -9.56
CA ASN A 83 4.78 0.66 -10.62
C ASN A 83 4.35 -0.61 -11.37
N TYR A 84 5.26 -1.59 -11.52
CA TYR A 84 4.97 -2.88 -12.14
C TYR A 84 4.26 -3.88 -11.20
N GLY A 85 4.11 -3.51 -9.92
CA GLY A 85 3.21 -4.18 -8.98
C GLY A 85 3.92 -4.86 -7.81
N MET A 86 3.45 -4.54 -6.60
CA MET A 86 3.93 -5.09 -5.32
C MET A 86 3.71 -6.60 -5.12
N LYS A 87 3.21 -7.32 -6.13
CA LYS A 87 2.92 -8.77 -6.06
C LYS A 87 4.16 -9.59 -5.75
N TYR A 88 5.33 -9.07 -6.11
CA TYR A 88 6.59 -9.75 -5.92
C TYR A 88 7.23 -9.43 -4.57
N VAL A 89 6.83 -8.38 -3.87
CA VAL A 89 7.40 -7.98 -2.57
C VAL A 89 6.72 -8.72 -1.43
N ASP A 90 7.50 -9.27 -0.49
CA ASP A 90 6.97 -9.83 0.75
C ASP A 90 5.99 -8.87 1.40
N VAL A 91 4.77 -9.39 1.58
CA VAL A 91 3.57 -8.71 2.06
C VAL A 91 3.82 -8.01 3.41
N LYS A 92 4.80 -8.45 4.21
CA LYS A 92 5.19 -7.81 5.47
C LYS A 92 5.98 -6.51 5.28
N LEU A 93 6.62 -6.33 4.13
CA LEU A 93 7.50 -5.21 3.79
C LEU A 93 6.94 -4.28 2.72
N ALA A 94 6.06 -4.77 1.85
CA ALA A 94 5.37 -3.97 0.84
C ALA A 94 4.70 -2.69 1.41
N PRO A 95 4.05 -2.70 2.59
CA PRO A 95 3.44 -1.50 3.15
C PRO A 95 4.46 -0.46 3.66
N LYS A 96 5.70 -0.88 3.95
CA LYS A 96 6.76 0.00 4.45
C LYS A 96 7.50 0.78 3.36
N LEU A 97 7.33 0.36 2.11
CA LEU A 97 7.98 0.97 0.96
C LEU A 97 7.15 2.06 0.28
N LYS A 98 5.85 1.81 0.21
CA LYS A 98 4.96 2.61 -0.60
C LYS A 98 4.74 3.95 0.10
N LYS A 99 5.26 5.02 -0.51
CA LYS A 99 5.02 6.39 -0.04
C LYS A 99 3.58 6.77 -0.35
N TRP A 100 2.87 7.25 0.67
CA TRP A 100 1.47 7.63 0.55
C TRP A 100 1.35 9.14 0.69
N HIS A 101 1.02 9.85 -0.39
CA HIS A 101 0.82 11.30 -0.31
C HIS A 101 -0.46 11.65 0.43
N CYS A 102 -0.43 12.68 1.27
CA CYS A 102 -1.61 13.18 1.96
C CYS A 102 -2.60 13.76 0.94
N ASN A 103 -3.86 13.31 0.97
CA ASN A 103 -4.88 13.84 0.06
C ASN A 103 -5.39 15.24 0.46
N GLN A 104 -5.19 15.67 1.70
CA GLN A 104 -5.62 16.98 2.18
C GLN A 104 -4.66 18.09 1.74
N CYS A 105 -3.37 17.99 2.08
CA CYS A 105 -2.38 19.02 1.71
C CYS A 105 -1.67 18.76 0.38
N LYS A 106 -1.78 17.56 -0.21
CA LYS A 106 -1.13 17.09 -1.45
C LYS A 106 0.40 17.08 -1.45
N THR A 107 1.04 17.75 -0.50
CA THR A 107 2.49 17.92 -0.39
C THR A 107 3.10 17.00 0.65
N GLY A 108 2.42 16.81 1.79
CA GLY A 108 2.90 15.96 2.86
C GLY A 108 2.76 14.47 2.57
N GLU A 109 3.51 13.66 3.29
CA GLU A 109 3.47 12.20 3.24
C GLU A 109 2.77 11.64 4.48
N LEU A 110 2.02 10.55 4.32
CA LEU A 110 1.36 9.84 5.39
C LEU A 110 2.37 8.90 6.06
N ARG A 111 2.77 9.22 7.29
CA ARG A 111 3.70 8.42 8.10
C ARG A 111 2.94 7.52 9.08
N PRO A 112 3.32 6.24 9.21
CA PRO A 112 2.64 5.32 10.12
C PRO A 112 2.92 5.67 11.60
N LEU A 113 1.86 5.73 12.40
CA LEU A 113 1.84 5.90 13.84
C LEU A 113 1.25 4.64 14.48
N LYS A 114 2.06 3.93 15.28
CA LYS A 114 1.57 2.79 16.06
C LYS A 114 1.11 3.25 17.44
N THR A 115 -0.06 2.81 17.85
CA THR A 115 -0.59 3.04 19.20
C THR A 115 -0.18 1.93 20.17
N LYS A 116 -0.36 2.17 21.47
CA LYS A 116 -0.15 1.18 22.55
C LYS A 116 -0.90 -0.15 22.35
N TYR A 117 -2.00 -0.14 21.58
CA TYR A 117 -2.79 -1.33 21.25
C TYR A 117 -2.39 -1.98 19.92
N ASN A 118 -1.19 -1.68 19.41
CA ASN A 118 -0.67 -2.15 18.13
C ASN A 118 -1.57 -1.82 16.91
N LYS A 119 -2.48 -0.85 17.04
CA LYS A 119 -3.23 -0.29 15.90
C LYS A 119 -2.36 0.73 15.18
N THR A 120 -2.34 0.65 13.86
CA THR A 120 -1.62 1.58 13.00
C THR A 120 -2.57 2.64 12.48
N PHE A 121 -2.15 3.90 12.58
CA PHE A 121 -2.77 5.04 11.93
C PHE A 121 -1.71 5.69 11.05
N TYR A 122 -2.10 6.62 10.20
CA TYR A 122 -1.17 7.42 9.44
C TYR A 122 -1.41 8.89 9.74
N LYS A 123 -0.33 9.61 10.09
CA LYS A 123 -0.36 11.05 10.30
C LYS A 123 0.41 11.75 9.19
N CYS A 124 -0.07 12.89 8.73
CA CYS A 124 0.67 13.70 7.76
C CYS A 124 2.01 14.16 8.34
N SER A 125 3.08 14.09 7.54
CA SER A 125 4.43 14.57 7.88
C SER A 125 4.49 16.08 8.11
N LEU A 126 3.52 16.83 7.58
CA LEU A 126 3.38 18.28 7.76
C LEU A 126 2.52 18.66 8.97
N SER A 127 2.20 17.71 9.87
CA SER A 127 1.59 18.03 11.16
C SER A 127 2.50 19.00 11.95
N PRO A 128 1.96 20.06 12.60
CA PRO A 128 0.54 20.35 12.79
C PRO A 128 -0.13 21.16 11.67
N ALA A 129 0.63 21.70 10.70
CA ALA A 129 0.07 22.47 9.59
C ALA A 129 -0.95 21.68 8.74
N CYS A 130 -0.79 20.36 8.70
CA CYS A 130 -1.80 19.43 8.19
C CYS A 130 -2.10 18.35 9.25
N ASP A 131 -3.25 18.43 9.93
CA ASP A 131 -3.63 17.49 10.99
C ASP A 131 -4.40 16.26 10.47
N THR A 132 -4.10 15.86 9.24
CA THR A 132 -4.74 14.69 8.62
C THR A 132 -4.30 13.41 9.31
N ILE A 133 -5.28 12.65 9.81
CA ILE A 133 -5.09 11.33 10.40
C ILE A 133 -5.95 10.32 9.64
N VAL A 134 -5.35 9.20 9.25
CA VAL A 134 -5.98 8.17 8.43
C VAL A 134 -5.84 6.80 9.09
N ASN A 135 -6.90 5.99 9.03
CA ASN A 135 -6.86 4.62 9.57
C ASN A 135 -6.10 3.66 8.63
N SER A 136 -5.52 2.58 9.17
CA SER A 136 -4.95 1.49 8.37
C SER A 136 -6.00 0.45 7.98
N CYS A 137 -5.82 -0.16 6.81
CA CYS A 137 -6.60 -1.29 6.34
C CYS A 137 -6.36 -2.54 7.16
N LYS A 138 -7.44 -3.26 7.51
CA LYS A 138 -7.36 -4.51 8.28
C LYS A 138 -6.69 -5.66 7.52
N HIS A 139 -6.70 -5.61 6.18
CA HIS A 139 -6.16 -6.67 5.33
C HIS A 139 -4.67 -6.49 5.02
N CYS A 140 -4.24 -5.25 4.74
CA CYS A 140 -2.87 -4.98 4.26
C CYS A 140 -2.15 -3.83 5.00
N ASN A 141 -2.74 -3.27 6.06
CA ASN A 141 -2.20 -2.14 6.83
C ASN A 141 -1.91 -0.84 6.06
N SER A 142 -2.27 -0.74 4.78
CA SER A 142 -2.14 0.51 4.01
C SER A 142 -3.21 1.54 4.42
N PRO A 143 -3.02 2.85 4.15
CA PRO A 143 -4.00 3.88 4.47
C PRO A 143 -5.35 3.65 3.78
N ILE A 144 -6.44 3.93 4.50
CA ILE A 144 -7.81 3.91 4.00
C ILE A 144 -8.30 5.33 3.72
N GLU A 145 -8.74 5.62 2.50
CA GLU A 145 -9.38 6.90 2.18
C GLU A 145 -10.87 6.86 2.39
N THR A 146 -11.41 7.94 2.95
CA THR A 146 -12.86 8.14 3.03
C THR A 146 -13.34 8.83 1.75
N SER A 147 -14.34 8.25 1.10
CA SER A 147 -15.03 8.82 -0.05
C SER A 147 -16.26 9.63 0.39
N SER A 148 -16.54 10.72 -0.31
CA SER A 148 -17.77 11.51 -0.13
C SER A 148 -19.05 10.71 -0.42
N LYS A 149 -18.94 9.60 -1.16
CA LYS A 149 -20.06 8.69 -1.45
C LYS A 149 -20.38 7.72 -0.29
N GLY A 150 -19.76 7.91 0.88
CA GLY A 150 -20.08 7.16 2.09
C GLY A 150 -19.51 5.74 2.11
N PHE A 151 -18.35 5.54 1.50
CA PHE A 151 -17.54 4.33 1.63
C PHE A 151 -16.09 4.71 1.91
N ARG A 152 -15.27 3.75 2.28
CA ARG A 152 -13.83 3.92 2.46
C ARG A 152 -13.09 2.89 1.64
N ALA A 153 -12.01 3.29 0.97
CA ALA A 153 -11.24 2.40 0.10
C ALA A 153 -9.78 2.35 0.54
N CYS A 154 -9.23 1.15 0.62
CA CYS A 154 -7.81 0.95 0.89
C CYS A 154 -6.98 1.36 -0.33
N ARG A 155 -5.99 2.24 -0.14
CA ARG A 155 -5.07 2.64 -1.21
C ARG A 155 -4.11 1.53 -1.65
N GLY A 156 -3.89 0.53 -0.80
CA GLY A 156 -3.02 -0.62 -1.05
C GLY A 156 -3.72 -1.73 -1.82
N CYS A 157 -4.52 -2.53 -1.11
CA CYS A 157 -5.21 -3.69 -1.68
C CYS A 157 -6.52 -3.38 -2.40
N GLY A 158 -7.06 -2.16 -2.29
CA GLY A 158 -8.34 -1.79 -2.91
C GLY A 158 -9.59 -2.26 -2.14
N GLU A 159 -9.43 -2.85 -0.95
CA GLU A 159 -10.56 -3.27 -0.12
C GLU A 159 -11.51 -2.11 0.20
N ILE A 160 -12.82 -2.39 0.22
CA ILE A 160 -13.87 -1.38 0.40
C ILE A 160 -14.64 -1.63 1.69
N GLU A 161 -14.73 -0.61 2.54
CA GLU A 161 -15.60 -0.58 3.72
C GLU A 161 -16.79 0.36 3.48
N ILE A 162 -18.02 -0.13 3.65
CA ILE A 162 -19.21 0.74 3.54
C ILE A 162 -19.37 1.58 4.80
N GLY A 163 -19.37 2.90 4.63
CA GLY A 163 -19.56 3.87 5.70
C GLY A 163 -21.03 4.00 6.10
N CYS A 164 -21.26 4.35 7.35
CA CYS A 164 -22.58 4.77 7.82
C CYS A 164 -22.89 6.18 7.30
N LEU A 165 -24.00 6.35 6.56
CA LEU A 165 -24.40 7.67 6.04
C LEU A 165 -24.98 8.58 7.13
N ARG A 166 -25.55 8.01 8.19
CA ARG A 166 -26.15 8.78 9.28
C ARG A 166 -25.11 9.51 10.13
N CYS A 167 -24.04 8.84 10.54
CA CYS A 167 -23.02 9.46 11.39
C CYS A 167 -21.73 9.86 10.66
N GLY A 168 -21.55 9.45 9.40
CA GLY A 168 -20.34 9.69 8.59
C GLY A 168 -19.07 8.98 9.05
N MET A 169 -18.99 8.63 10.34
CA MET A 169 -17.80 8.08 10.98
C MET A 169 -17.84 6.56 11.16
N GLY A 170 -19.03 5.96 11.23
CA GLY A 170 -19.21 4.53 11.42
C GLY A 170 -18.94 3.71 10.15
N THR A 171 -18.79 2.41 10.33
CA THR A 171 -18.76 1.40 9.25
C THR A 171 -19.97 0.49 9.42
N MET A 172 -20.60 0.09 8.31
CA MET A 172 -21.73 -0.84 8.28
C MET A 172 -21.18 -2.27 8.42
N VAL A 173 -21.61 -2.99 9.46
CA VAL A 173 -21.14 -4.35 9.78
C VAL A 173 -22.33 -5.28 9.84
N ALA A 174 -22.18 -6.49 9.30
CA ALA A 174 -23.21 -7.52 9.35
C ALA A 174 -23.59 -7.84 10.80
N ARG A 175 -24.89 -7.93 11.05
CA ARG A 175 -25.51 -8.37 12.29
C ARG A 175 -26.43 -9.53 11.92
N SER A 176 -26.00 -10.74 12.25
CA SER A 176 -26.87 -11.90 12.28
C SER A 176 -27.55 -11.91 13.65
N GLU A 177 -28.87 -11.86 13.68
CA GLU A 177 -29.57 -12.30 14.88
C GLU A 177 -29.69 -13.82 14.82
N ASN A 178 -29.52 -14.50 15.96
CA ASN A 178 -29.58 -15.97 16.06
C ASN A 178 -31.00 -16.54 15.88
N ASP A 179 -31.87 -15.81 15.19
CA ASP A 179 -33.25 -16.19 14.93
C ASP A 179 -33.36 -16.64 13.46
N PRO A 180 -33.75 -17.90 13.19
CA PRO A 180 -33.90 -18.42 11.83
C PRO A 180 -34.94 -17.66 11.00
N ASN A 181 -35.82 -16.85 11.60
CA ASN A 181 -36.81 -16.03 10.91
C ASN A 181 -36.33 -14.60 10.60
N ARG A 182 -35.16 -14.17 11.09
CA ARG A 182 -34.65 -12.81 10.87
C ARG A 182 -33.51 -12.80 9.86
N GLU A 183 -33.72 -12.07 8.77
CA GLU A 183 -32.69 -11.84 7.76
C GLU A 183 -31.49 -11.06 8.33
N THR A 184 -30.29 -11.42 7.89
CA THR A 184 -29.07 -10.64 8.16
C THR A 184 -29.25 -9.19 7.71
N PHE A 185 -28.91 -8.25 8.59
CA PHE A 185 -28.88 -6.82 8.28
C PHE A 185 -27.49 -6.25 8.59
N TYR A 186 -27.23 -5.03 8.11
CA TYR A 186 -25.99 -4.34 8.34
C TYR A 186 -26.26 -3.12 9.23
N GLY A 187 -25.62 -3.07 10.40
CA GLY A 187 -25.77 -1.98 11.36
C GLY A 187 -24.49 -1.16 11.53
N CYS A 188 -24.62 0.09 11.93
CA CYS A 188 -23.48 0.94 12.25
C CYS A 188 -22.67 0.36 13.42
N ASN A 189 -21.34 0.26 13.27
CA ASN A 189 -20.45 -0.21 14.34
C ASN A 189 -20.35 0.74 15.56
N ARG A 190 -20.89 1.95 15.46
CA ARG A 190 -21.03 2.89 16.58
C ARG A 190 -22.34 2.71 17.37
N PHE A 191 -23.18 1.76 16.97
CA PHE A 191 -24.36 1.41 17.75
C PHE A 191 -23.97 0.86 19.13
N ARG A 192 -24.63 1.37 20.17
CA ARG A 192 -24.45 1.05 21.59
C ARG A 192 -25.83 1.15 22.23
N ARG A 193 -26.32 0.04 22.76
CA ARG A 193 -27.65 -0.01 23.39
C ARG A 193 -27.67 0.90 24.62
N GLY A 194 -28.65 1.80 24.70
CA GLY A 194 -28.86 2.67 25.86
C GLY A 194 -27.90 3.85 25.98
N ALA A 195 -27.17 4.20 24.93
CA ALA A 195 -26.35 5.43 24.90
C ALA A 195 -27.01 6.49 24.02
N ASP A 196 -27.06 7.73 24.50
CA ASP A 196 -27.71 8.85 23.79
C ASP A 196 -27.00 9.20 22.47
N ASP A 197 -25.66 9.14 22.44
CA ASP A 197 -24.85 9.40 21.25
C ASP A 197 -24.74 8.19 20.29
N SER A 198 -25.69 7.25 20.38
CA SER A 198 -25.63 6.03 19.58
C SER A 198 -26.14 6.21 18.15
N CYS A 199 -25.37 5.75 17.17
CA CYS A 199 -25.84 5.68 15.79
C CYS A 199 -26.63 4.39 15.54
N GLY A 200 -27.95 4.50 15.45
CA GLY A 200 -28.88 3.39 15.19
C GLY A 200 -29.14 3.07 13.71
N GLU A 201 -28.31 3.57 12.80
CA GLU A 201 -28.46 3.27 11.36
C GLU A 201 -28.32 1.77 11.10
N ASN A 202 -29.29 1.19 10.39
CA ASN A 202 -29.25 -0.16 9.89
C ASN A 202 -29.87 -0.25 8.48
N ILE A 203 -29.37 -1.18 7.67
CA ILE A 203 -29.84 -1.39 6.29
C ILE A 203 -29.95 -2.89 6.01
N LYS A 204 -30.89 -3.27 5.13
CA LYS A 204 -31.02 -4.65 4.66
C LYS A 204 -29.86 -5.06 3.75
N THR A 205 -29.66 -6.36 3.59
CA THR A 205 -28.58 -6.93 2.75
C THR A 205 -28.61 -6.41 1.31
N LYS A 206 -29.80 -6.26 0.69
CA LYS A 206 -29.95 -5.71 -0.67
C LYS A 206 -29.37 -4.30 -0.78
N ALA A 207 -29.74 -3.40 0.12
CA ALA A 207 -29.24 -2.02 0.13
C ALA A 207 -27.73 -1.95 0.41
N TYR A 208 -27.20 -2.84 1.26
CA TYR A 208 -25.76 -2.94 1.47
C TYR A 208 -25.02 -3.35 0.18
N GLN A 209 -25.51 -4.37 -0.52
CA GLN A 209 -24.92 -4.85 -1.77
C GLN A 209 -24.95 -3.78 -2.87
N GLU A 210 -26.04 -3.02 -2.99
CA GLU A 210 -26.13 -1.89 -3.93
C GLU A 210 -25.04 -0.84 -3.65
N ARG A 211 -24.81 -0.51 -2.37
CA ARG A 211 -23.75 0.43 -1.97
C ARG A 211 -22.35 -0.11 -2.25
N VAL A 212 -22.13 -1.42 -2.09
CA VAL A 212 -20.89 -2.08 -2.50
C VAL A 212 -20.67 -1.99 -4.01
N ILE A 213 -21.70 -2.24 -4.82
CA ILE A 213 -21.61 -2.14 -6.29
C ILE A 213 -21.27 -0.70 -6.70
N GLN A 214 -21.95 0.30 -6.13
CA GLN A 214 -21.67 1.71 -6.39
C GLN A 214 -20.24 2.11 -6.00
N ALA A 215 -19.77 1.66 -4.84
CA ALA A 215 -18.41 1.91 -4.38
C ALA A 215 -17.36 1.28 -5.31
N LYS A 216 -17.57 0.01 -5.73
CA LYS A 216 -16.69 -0.67 -6.68
C LYS A 216 -16.61 0.09 -8.01
N ARG A 217 -17.75 0.50 -8.57
CA ARG A 217 -17.79 1.31 -9.81
C ARG A 217 -17.02 2.62 -9.66
N PHE A 218 -17.15 3.30 -8.52
CA PHE A 218 -16.44 4.56 -8.29
C PHE A 218 -14.92 4.37 -8.21
N VAL A 219 -14.46 3.30 -7.56
CA VAL A 219 -13.03 2.99 -7.43
C VAL A 219 -12.42 2.56 -8.77
N THR A 220 -13.17 1.86 -9.63
CA THR A 220 -12.66 1.43 -10.95
C THR A 220 -12.58 2.57 -11.96
N HIS A 221 -13.47 3.57 -11.90
CA HIS A 221 -13.46 4.70 -12.85
C HIS A 221 -12.43 5.79 -12.51
N ASN A 222 -11.94 5.84 -11.26
CA ASN A 222 -10.99 6.86 -10.77
C ASN A 222 -9.58 6.30 -10.51
N ARG A 223 -9.26 5.10 -11.01
CA ARG A 223 -7.91 4.54 -11.05
C ARG A 223 -7.35 4.67 -12.46
#